data_AF-A0A224AAF3-F1
#
_entry.id   AF-A0A224AAF3-F1
#
_cell.length_a   1.000
_cell.length_b   1.000
_cell.length_c   1.000
_cell.angle_alpha   90.00
_cell.angle_beta   90.00
_cell.angle_gamma   90.00
#
_symmetry.space_group_name_H-M   'P 1'
#
loop_
_entity.id
_entity.type
_entity.pdbx_description
1 polymer ?
#
loop_
_entity_poly.entity_id
_entity_poly.type
_entity_poly.pdbx_seq_one_letter_code
_entity_poly.pdbx_strand_id
1 'polypeptide(L)'
;GGGYFALLFLAEYTSILFLCMISGFWFFGGNIIYYSLFSSALVLLFLLSRGVFPRHRYDLLMMFCWKSFLPFSLCLLLYMLTSLAV
;
A
#
# COMPACT_ATOMS: atom_id res chain seq x y z
N GLY A 1 23.02 22.51 -8.65
CA GLY A 1 21.59 22.51 -9.05
C GLY A 1 20.93 21.14 -8.96
N GLY A 2 21.48 20.09 -9.61
CA GLY A 2 20.78 18.79 -9.77
C GLY A 2 20.81 17.81 -8.60
N GLY A 3 21.62 18.04 -7.54
CA GLY A 3 21.73 17.10 -6.41
C GLY A 3 20.40 16.90 -5.67
N TYR A 4 19.66 17.98 -5.40
CA TYR A 4 18.35 17.90 -4.74
C TYR A 4 17.29 17.21 -5.59
N PHE A 5 17.35 17.35 -6.92
CA PHE A 5 16.46 16.65 -7.84
C PHE A 5 16.73 15.14 -7.79
N ALA A 6 18.00 14.72 -7.80
CA ALA A 6 18.37 13.31 -7.66
C ALA A 6 17.89 12.71 -6.32
N LEU A 7 17.98 13.46 -5.22
CA LEU A 7 17.50 13.03 -3.91
C LEU A 7 15.97 12.89 -3.85
N LEU A 8 15.22 13.73 -4.57
CA LEU A 8 13.76 13.62 -4.64
C LEU A 8 13.32 12.32 -5.34
N PHE A 9 13.94 11.95 -6.47
CA PHE A 9 13.65 10.66 -7.10
C PHE A 9 14.05 9.49 -6.21
N LEU A 10 15.23 9.56 -5.61
CA LEU A 10 15.69 8.51 -4.70
C LEU A 10 14.71 8.34 -3.53
N ALA A 11 14.18 9.43 -2.98
CA ALA A 11 13.19 9.40 -1.91
C ALA A 11 11.84 8.80 -2.36
N GLU A 12 11.34 9.15 -3.55
CA GLU A 12 10.09 8.56 -4.08
C GLU A 12 10.24 7.04 -4.23
N TYR A 13 11.31 6.57 -4.89
CA TYR A 13 11.51 5.13 -5.10
C TYR A 13 11.78 4.37 -3.80
N THR A 14 12.53 4.94 -2.86
CA THR A 14 12.76 4.30 -1.55
C THR A 14 11.47 4.21 -0.74
N SER A 15 10.61 5.23 -0.78
CA SER A 15 9.30 5.19 -0.10
C SER A 15 8.37 4.10 -0.65
N ILE A 16 8.37 3.88 -1.97
CA ILE A 16 7.57 2.82 -2.62
C ILE A 16 8.07 1.43 -2.19
N LEU A 17 9.40 1.21 -2.23
CA LEU A 17 9.99 -0.06 -1.80
C LEU A 17 9.75 -0.33 -0.31
N PHE A 18 9.86 0.70 0.52
CA PHE A 18 9.61 0.59 1.96
C PHE A 18 8.17 0.14 2.27
N LEU A 19 7.18 0.72 1.59
CA LEU A 19 5.77 0.34 1.75
C LEU A 19 5.49 -1.11 1.31
N CYS A 20 6.15 -1.60 0.25
CA CYS A 20 6.03 -2.99 -0.19
C CYS A 20 6.58 -3.98 0.85
N MET A 21 7.70 -3.63 1.50
CA MET A 21 8.29 -4.47 2.56
C MET A 21 7.39 -4.52 3.81
N ILE A 22 6.87 -3.38 4.26
CA ILE A 22 5.97 -3.33 5.43
C ILE A 22 4.70 -4.14 5.18
N SER A 23 4.08 -3.96 4.01
CA SER A 23 2.87 -4.72 3.67
C SER A 23 3.14 -6.22 3.60
N GLY A 24 4.27 -6.66 3.04
CA GLY A 24 4.66 -8.07 3.09
C GLY A 24 4.86 -8.61 4.50
N PHE A 25 5.41 -7.81 5.41
CA PHE A 25 5.58 -8.19 6.81
C PHE A 25 4.24 -8.31 7.55
N TRP A 26 3.34 -7.34 7.40
CA TRP A 26 2.03 -7.36 8.07
C TRP A 26 1.12 -8.50 7.62
N PHE A 27 1.16 -8.89 6.34
CA PHE A 27 0.31 -9.97 5.83
C PHE A 27 0.93 -11.37 5.99
N PHE A 28 2.25 -11.54 5.80
CA PHE A 28 2.90 -12.85 5.69
C PHE A 28 4.10 -13.05 6.63
N GLY A 29 4.19 -12.28 7.73
CA GLY A 29 5.34 -12.23 8.65
C GLY A 29 5.75 -13.53 9.37
N GLY A 30 5.08 -14.66 9.13
CA GLY A 30 5.41 -15.95 9.74
C GLY A 30 6.59 -16.69 9.08
N ASN A 31 6.88 -16.45 7.80
CA ASN A 31 7.85 -17.24 7.04
C ASN A 31 8.67 -16.37 6.08
N ILE A 32 9.99 -16.47 6.15
CA ILE A 32 10.94 -15.64 5.38
C ILE A 32 10.77 -15.83 3.86
N ILE A 33 10.46 -17.07 3.42
CA ILE A 33 10.26 -17.39 2.00
C ILE A 33 8.97 -16.75 1.46
N TYR A 34 7.87 -16.85 2.20
CA TYR A 34 6.60 -16.23 1.79
C TYR A 34 6.67 -14.71 1.84
N TYR A 35 7.37 -14.16 2.83
CA TYR A 35 7.65 -12.72 2.92
C TYR A 35 8.41 -12.19 1.69
N SER A 36 9.50 -12.84 1.29
CA SER A 36 10.33 -12.37 0.16
C SER A 36 9.60 -12.50 -1.19
N LEU A 37 8.84 -13.59 -1.38
CA LEU A 37 8.01 -13.78 -2.56
C LEU A 37 6.89 -12.75 -2.65
N PHE A 38 6.19 -12.47 -1.54
CA PHE A 38 5.10 -11.52 -1.55
C PHE A 38 5.59 -10.07 -1.73
N SER A 39 6.67 -9.68 -1.06
CA SER A 39 7.26 -8.35 -1.24
C SER A 39 7.73 -8.12 -2.68
N SER A 40 8.40 -9.10 -3.30
CA SER A 40 8.82 -9.00 -4.70
C SER A 40 7.63 -8.96 -5.67
N ALA A 41 6.58 -9.74 -5.42
CA ALA A 41 5.35 -9.66 -6.19
C ALA A 41 4.67 -8.28 -6.10
N LEU A 42 4.63 -7.68 -4.91
CA LEU A 42 4.09 -6.32 -4.73
C LEU A 42 4.87 -5.27 -5.52
N VAL A 43 6.20 -5.33 -5.52
CA VAL A 43 7.03 -4.40 -6.30
C VAL A 43 6.72 -4.54 -7.79
N LEU A 44 6.57 -5.77 -8.31
CA LEU A 44 6.18 -6.02 -9.70
C LEU A 44 4.79 -5.45 -10.01
N LEU A 45 3.82 -5.66 -9.11
CA LEU A 45 2.47 -5.10 -9.26
C LEU A 45 2.47 -3.57 -9.27
N PHE A 46 3.28 -2.93 -8.42
CA PHE A 46 3.43 -1.48 -8.42
C PHE A 46 4.01 -0.98 -9.75
N LEU A 47 5.02 -1.68 -10.28
CA LEU A 47 5.60 -1.34 -11.58
C LEU A 47 4.58 -1.48 -12.72
N LEU A 48 3.79 -2.56 -12.72
CA LEU A 48 2.72 -2.80 -13.69
C LEU A 48 1.60 -1.76 -13.58
N SER A 49 1.21 -1.38 -12.35
CA SER A 49 0.16 -0.39 -12.12
C SER A 49 0.48 0.97 -12.76
N ARG A 50 1.77 1.36 -12.79
CA ARG A 50 2.23 2.60 -13.41
C ARG A 50 2.09 2.58 -14.94
N GLY A 51 2.10 1.40 -15.57
CA GLY A 51 1.97 1.25 -17.02
C GLY A 51 0.53 1.05 -17.51
N VAL A 52 -0.35 0.50 -16.67
CA VAL A 52 -1.70 0.07 -17.09
C VAL A 52 -2.77 1.13 -16.81
N PHE A 53 -2.67 1.90 -15.73
CA PHE A 53 -3.76 2.77 -15.29
C PHE A 53 -3.64 4.22 -15.79
N PRO A 54 -4.74 4.83 -16.30
CA PRO A 54 -4.78 6.25 -16.59
C PRO A 54 -4.72 7.06 -15.30
N ARG A 55 -4.12 8.26 -15.35
CA ARG A 55 -4.00 9.13 -14.18
C ARG A 55 -5.37 9.54 -13.66
N HIS A 56 -5.59 9.27 -12.38
CA HIS A 56 -6.80 9.64 -11.67
C HIS A 56 -6.64 10.99 -10.97
N ARG A 57 -7.66 11.84 -11.04
CA ARG A 57 -7.65 13.16 -10.39
C ARG A 57 -7.89 13.03 -8.89
N TYR A 58 -7.29 13.95 -8.11
CA TYR A 58 -7.34 13.92 -6.64
C TYR A 58 -8.75 13.92 -6.06
N ASP A 59 -9.69 14.65 -6.67
CA ASP A 59 -11.06 14.78 -6.18
C ASP A 59 -11.75 13.41 -6.07
N LEU A 60 -11.58 12.56 -7.08
CA LEU A 60 -12.24 11.28 -7.14
C LEU A 60 -11.51 10.25 -6.24
N LEU A 61 -10.19 10.41 -6.02
CA LEU A 61 -9.43 9.60 -5.06
C LEU A 61 -9.88 9.90 -3.62
N MET A 62 -10.10 11.17 -3.29
CA MET A 62 -10.61 11.59 -1.99
C MET A 62 -12.02 11.03 -1.76
N MET A 63 -12.91 11.15 -2.74
CA MET A 63 -14.27 10.61 -2.63
C MET A 63 -14.27 9.09 -2.42
N PHE A 64 -13.39 8.35 -3.10
CA PHE A 64 -13.25 6.91 -2.88
C PHE A 64 -12.80 6.60 -1.44
N CYS A 65 -11.76 7.27 -0.94
CA CYS A 65 -11.29 7.07 0.43
C CYS A 65 -12.37 7.32 1.49
N TRP A 66 -13.10 8.43 1.35
CA TRP A 66 -14.09 8.87 2.32
C TRP A 66 -15.40 8.08 2.27
N LYS A 67 -15.85 7.66 1.08
CA LYS A 67 -17.15 7.01 0.91
C LYS A 67 -17.07 5.49 1.00
N SER A 68 -15.97 4.85 0.61
CA SER A 68 -15.86 3.38 0.62
C SER A 68 -14.88 2.87 1.68
N PHE A 69 -13.63 3.33 1.67
CA PHE A 69 -12.59 2.75 2.53
C PHE A 69 -12.80 3.06 4.01
N LEU A 70 -13.13 4.30 4.36
CA LEU A 70 -13.35 4.69 5.76
C LEU A 70 -14.51 3.95 6.44
N PRO A 71 -15.74 3.89 5.88
CA PRO A 71 -16.82 3.13 6.52
C PRO A 71 -16.53 1.62 6.53
N PHE A 72 -15.83 1.09 5.52
CA PHE A 72 -15.47 -0.33 5.47
C PHE A 72 -14.48 -0.71 6.59
N SER A 73 -13.43 0.10 6.81
CA SER A 73 -12.45 -0.18 7.86
C SER A 73 -13.06 -0.08 9.27
N LEU A 74 -13.97 0.88 9.49
CA LEU A 74 -14.69 1.02 10.75
C LEU A 74 -15.65 -0.16 10.99
N CYS A 75 -16.36 -0.63 9.95
CA CYS A 75 -17.23 -1.80 10.05
C CYS A 75 -16.44 -3.07 10.40
N LEU A 76 -15.31 -3.30 9.73
CA LEU A 76 -14.41 -4.42 10.04
C LEU A 76 -13.93 -4.36 11.49
N LEU A 77 -13.52 -3.18 11.97
CA LEU A 77 -13.04 -3.00 13.34
C LEU A 77 -14.14 -3.32 14.36
N LEU A 78 -15.36 -2.81 14.16
CA LEU A 78 -16.49 -3.10 15.04
C LEU A 78 -16.84 -4.60 15.04
N TYR A 79 -16.85 -5.24 13.88
CA TYR A 79 -17.11 -6.68 13.76
C TYR A 79 -16.06 -7.51 14.51
N MET A 80 -14.77 -7.18 14.38
CA MET A 80 -13.71 -7.90 15.09
C MET A 80 -13.85 -7.73 16.60
N LEU A 81 -14.19 -6.53 17.08
CA LEU A 81 -14.42 -6.27 18.51
C LEU A 81 -15.62 -7.05 19.07
N THR A 82 -16.75 -7.11 18.35
CA THR A 82 -17.91 -7.88 18.81
C THR A 82 -17.67 -9.38 18.76
N SER A 83 -17.02 -9.88 17.71
CA SER A 83 -16.66 -11.30 17.59
C SER A 83 -15.68 -11.78 18.66
N LEU A 84 -14.86 -10.88 19.23
CA LEU A 84 -13.99 -11.18 20.36
C LEU A 84 -14.76 -11.19 21.70
N ALA A 85 -15.87 -10.47 21.78
CA ALA A 85 -16.68 -10.36 22.99
C ALA A 85 -17.69 -11.50 23.18
N VAL A 86 -17.97 -12.28 22.12
CA VAL A 86 -18.79 -13.51 22.13
C VAL A 86 -17.86 -14.72 22.18
#